data_AF-A0A525J5Q3-F1
#
_entry.id   AF-A0A525J5Q3-F1
#
_cell.length_a   1.000
_cell.length_b   1.000
_cell.length_c   1.000
_cell.angle_alpha   90.00
_cell.angle_beta   90.00
_cell.angle_gamma   90.00
#
_symmetry.space_group_name_H-M   'P 1'
#
loop_
_entity.id
_entity.type
_entity.pdbx_description
1 polymer ?
#
loop_
_entity_poly.entity_id
_entity_poly.type
_entity_poly.pdbx_seq_one_letter_code
_entity_poly.pdbx_strand_id
1 'polypeptide(L)'
;VQVYRRDDFSLVATIPVGALPHGIWPSGDGKRIYTGLENGDAMVAIDTLTNTVIAKVPTGQASQGIAYVPNAVPDGDGRQNLQPLGLAGQVAHVTLAPVGAAASTPTSVSLFDQGLVQILQAAATGLVPETPYVLALAEHPNGTGALQPLAAFTTNPAGAAIVDATGPIRQLVRGDATAPRRYLVIAEGTPDNAGPVVQVQIADAPTR
;
A
#
# COMPACT_ATOMS: atom_id res chain seq x y z
N VAL A 1 1.75 29.40 -16.57
CA VAL A 1 0.30 29.49 -16.84
C VAL A 1 0.00 30.82 -17.50
N GLN A 2 -0.84 30.86 -18.53
CA GLN A 2 -1.27 32.09 -19.18
C GLN A 2 -2.73 32.36 -18.87
N VAL A 3 -3.07 33.62 -18.62
CA VAL A 3 -4.43 34.08 -18.31
C VAL A 3 -4.91 34.91 -19.48
N TYR A 4 -6.09 34.58 -19.99
CA TYR A 4 -6.69 35.25 -21.12
C TYR A 4 -8.06 35.82 -20.75
N ARG A 5 -8.40 36.96 -21.34
CA ARG A 5 -9.77 37.47 -21.36
C ARG A 5 -10.66 36.49 -22.13
N ARG A 6 -11.91 36.32 -21.67
CA ARG A 6 -12.84 35.35 -22.28
C ARG A 6 -13.53 35.90 -23.54
N ASP A 7 -13.74 37.20 -23.57
CA ASP A 7 -14.44 37.91 -24.63
C ASP A 7 -13.58 38.12 -25.88
N ASP A 8 -12.29 38.43 -25.71
CA ASP A 8 -11.39 38.73 -26.85
C ASP A 8 -10.10 37.88 -26.90
N PHE A 9 -9.89 36.96 -25.95
CA PHE A 9 -8.68 36.14 -25.83
C PHE A 9 -7.37 36.94 -25.76
N SER A 10 -7.42 38.20 -25.33
CA SER A 10 -6.22 38.98 -25.06
C SER A 10 -5.48 38.42 -23.84
N LEU A 11 -4.15 38.39 -23.92
CA LEU A 11 -3.29 37.94 -22.81
C LEU A 11 -3.34 38.96 -21.67
N VAL A 12 -3.78 38.52 -20.50
CA VAL A 12 -3.88 39.33 -19.27
C VAL A 12 -2.61 39.18 -18.43
N ALA A 13 -2.13 37.94 -18.25
CA ALA A 13 -0.99 37.66 -17.40
C ALA A 13 -0.27 36.38 -17.83
N THR A 14 1.03 36.34 -17.57
CA THR A 14 1.85 35.12 -17.61
C THR A 14 2.36 34.86 -16.20
N ILE A 15 1.89 33.76 -15.59
CA ILE A 15 2.20 33.38 -14.22
C ILE A 15 3.31 32.33 -14.24
N PRO A 16 4.50 32.60 -13.65
CA PRO A 16 5.56 31.61 -13.50
C PRO A 16 5.18 30.62 -12.39
N VAL A 17 4.89 29.38 -12.79
CA VAL A 17 4.39 28.35 -11.85
C VAL A 17 5.44 27.33 -11.45
N GLY A 18 6.49 27.14 -12.26
CA GLY A 18 7.56 26.19 -11.99
C GLY A 18 7.84 25.25 -13.17
N ALA A 19 8.52 24.14 -12.87
CA ALA A 19 9.03 23.20 -13.86
C ALA A 19 7.93 22.28 -14.40
N LEU A 20 7.83 22.21 -15.73
CA LEU A 20 6.96 21.31 -16.49
C LEU A 20 5.52 21.26 -15.93
N PRO A 21 4.74 22.36 -16.04
CA PRO A 21 3.37 22.37 -15.55
C PRO A 21 2.50 21.40 -16.34
N HIS A 22 1.82 20.50 -15.64
CA HIS A 22 0.97 19.46 -16.20
C HIS A 22 -0.36 19.42 -15.44
N GLY A 23 -1.47 19.50 -16.18
CA GLY A 23 -2.82 19.61 -15.62
C GLY A 23 -3.11 20.97 -14.97
N ILE A 24 -4.37 21.43 -15.09
CA ILE A 24 -4.86 22.65 -14.46
C ILE A 24 -6.34 22.48 -14.09
N TRP A 25 -6.73 22.90 -12.89
CA TRP A 25 -8.10 22.70 -12.40
C TRP A 25 -8.57 23.84 -11.46
N PRO A 26 -9.80 24.38 -11.61
CA PRO A 26 -10.31 25.43 -10.74
C PRO A 26 -10.89 24.92 -9.41
N SER A 27 -10.87 25.77 -8.37
CA SER A 27 -11.72 25.56 -7.20
C SER A 27 -13.20 25.78 -7.55
N GLY A 28 -14.10 25.18 -6.77
CA GLY A 28 -15.55 25.30 -7.00
C GLY A 28 -16.09 26.73 -6.91
N ASP A 29 -15.41 27.62 -6.18
CA ASP A 29 -15.75 29.05 -6.06
C ASP A 29 -14.98 29.95 -7.05
N GLY A 30 -14.12 29.37 -7.91
CA GLY A 30 -13.34 30.08 -8.91
C GLY A 30 -12.24 31.01 -8.37
N LYS A 31 -12.04 31.08 -7.04
CA LYS A 31 -11.02 31.94 -6.42
C LYS A 31 -9.60 31.40 -6.59
N ARG A 32 -9.49 30.10 -6.87
CA ARG A 32 -8.20 29.42 -7.02
C ARG A 32 -8.14 28.58 -8.28
N ILE A 33 -6.94 28.50 -8.83
CA ILE A 33 -6.57 27.54 -9.87
C ILE A 33 -5.41 26.70 -9.33
N TYR A 34 -5.46 25.40 -9.53
CA TYR A 34 -4.40 24.47 -9.15
C TYR A 34 -3.71 23.94 -10.40
N THR A 35 -2.39 23.84 -10.41
CA THR A 35 -1.64 23.22 -11.50
C THR A 35 -0.56 22.30 -10.96
N GLY A 36 -0.41 21.13 -11.59
CA GLY A 36 0.62 20.15 -11.24
C GLY A 36 1.93 20.57 -11.87
N LEU A 37 3.04 20.28 -11.21
CA LEU A 37 4.40 20.51 -11.70
C LEU A 37 5.07 19.14 -11.77
N GLU A 38 5.15 18.57 -12.97
CA GLU A 38 5.64 17.21 -13.18
C GLU A 38 7.10 17.09 -12.72
N ASN A 39 7.99 17.89 -13.30
CA ASN A 39 9.41 17.91 -12.90
C ASN A 39 9.66 18.71 -11.61
N GLY A 40 8.61 19.28 -11.02
CA GLY A 40 8.70 20.02 -9.76
C GLY A 40 8.27 19.22 -8.54
N ASP A 41 7.80 17.99 -8.72
CA ASP A 41 7.26 17.08 -7.70
C ASP A 41 6.28 17.77 -6.73
N ALA A 42 5.48 18.69 -7.28
CA ALA A 42 4.61 19.55 -6.52
C ALA A 42 3.38 19.94 -7.32
N MET A 43 2.40 20.53 -6.64
CA MET A 43 1.36 21.35 -7.23
C MET A 43 1.46 22.76 -6.69
N VAL A 44 0.96 23.75 -7.44
CA VAL A 44 0.81 25.12 -6.94
C VAL A 44 -0.65 25.54 -6.96
N ALA A 45 -1.02 26.39 -6.00
CA ALA A 45 -2.29 27.10 -5.97
C ALA A 45 -2.06 28.54 -6.43
N ILE A 46 -2.92 29.02 -7.32
CA ILE A 46 -2.90 30.35 -7.92
C ILE A 46 -4.16 31.09 -7.46
N ASP A 47 -3.99 32.31 -6.97
CA ASP A 47 -5.11 33.23 -6.70
C ASP A 47 -5.55 33.91 -8.00
N THR A 48 -6.83 33.79 -8.35
CA THR A 48 -7.36 34.25 -9.64
C THR A 48 -7.61 35.76 -9.69
N LEU A 49 -7.68 36.43 -8.54
CA LEU A 49 -7.87 37.88 -8.48
C LEU A 49 -6.56 38.62 -8.73
N THR A 50 -5.48 38.12 -8.13
CA THR A 50 -4.14 38.72 -8.19
C THR A 50 -3.26 38.12 -9.28
N ASN A 51 -3.64 36.97 -9.85
CA ASN A 51 -2.85 36.20 -10.81
C ASN A 51 -1.47 35.82 -10.24
N THR A 52 -1.42 35.42 -8.97
CA THR A 52 -0.18 35.05 -8.28
C THR A 52 -0.23 33.64 -7.72
N VAL A 53 0.93 32.97 -7.66
CA VAL A 53 1.08 31.71 -6.92
C VAL A 53 1.04 32.03 -5.43
N ILE A 54 0.11 31.40 -4.70
CA ILE A 54 -0.10 31.62 -3.26
C ILE A 54 0.32 30.42 -2.40
N ALA A 55 0.52 29.25 -3.02
CA ALA A 55 1.02 28.08 -2.32
C ALA A 55 1.75 27.13 -3.27
N LYS A 56 2.73 26.40 -2.74
CA LYS A 56 3.36 25.24 -3.38
C LYS A 56 3.25 24.06 -2.42
N VAL A 57 2.67 22.96 -2.88
CA VAL A 57 2.39 21.77 -2.08
C VAL A 57 3.13 20.59 -2.71
N PRO A 58 4.06 19.92 -2.00
CA PRO A 58 4.71 18.72 -2.50
C PRO A 58 3.70 17.60 -2.78
N THR A 59 3.84 16.93 -3.92
CA THR A 59 2.95 15.82 -4.33
C THR A 59 3.67 14.47 -4.36
N GLY A 60 5.00 14.45 -4.29
CA GLY A 60 5.81 13.24 -4.20
C GLY A 60 6.64 13.00 -5.46
N GLN A 61 6.01 12.56 -6.55
CA GLN A 61 6.68 12.31 -7.82
C GLN A 61 5.78 12.63 -9.01
N ALA A 62 6.32 13.35 -9.99
CA ALA A 62 5.76 13.49 -11.34
C ALA A 62 4.26 13.80 -11.37
N SER A 63 3.86 14.94 -10.78
CA SER A 63 2.45 15.36 -10.78
C SER A 63 1.89 15.46 -12.20
N GLN A 64 0.86 14.67 -12.53
CA GLN A 64 0.25 14.63 -13.87
C GLN A 64 -1.11 15.36 -13.92
N GLY A 65 -2.15 14.76 -13.33
CA GLY A 65 -3.51 15.29 -13.34
C GLY A 65 -3.92 15.84 -11.99
N ILE A 66 -4.77 16.87 -11.98
CA ILE A 66 -5.37 17.42 -10.77
C ILE A 66 -6.88 17.42 -10.93
N ALA A 67 -7.58 16.98 -9.89
CA ALA A 67 -9.02 17.15 -9.73
C ALA A 67 -9.30 17.82 -8.40
N TYR A 68 -10.11 18.89 -8.42
CA TYR A 68 -10.63 19.50 -7.20
C TYR A 68 -11.96 18.85 -6.83
N VAL A 69 -12.03 18.29 -5.63
CA VAL A 69 -13.26 17.70 -5.07
C VAL A 69 -13.70 18.57 -3.89
N PRO A 70 -14.78 19.36 -4.00
CA PRO A 70 -15.28 20.16 -2.88
C PRO A 70 -15.73 19.24 -1.75
N ASN A 71 -15.44 19.64 -0.51
CA ASN A 71 -15.84 18.92 0.71
C ASN A 71 -15.39 17.44 0.74
N ALA A 72 -14.26 17.10 0.12
CA ALA A 72 -13.71 15.74 0.13
C ALA A 72 -13.39 15.21 1.54
N VAL A 73 -13.14 16.12 2.48
CA VAL A 73 -12.90 15.84 3.89
C VAL A 73 -13.96 16.64 4.67
N PRO A 74 -15.14 16.05 4.97
CA PRO A 74 -16.20 16.76 5.69
C PRO A 74 -15.82 17.01 7.15
N ASP A 75 -15.04 16.10 7.75
CA ASP A 75 -14.63 16.14 9.15
C ASP A 75 -13.17 15.67 9.33
N GLY A 76 -12.48 16.21 10.35
CA GLY A 76 -11.11 15.84 10.70
C GLY A 76 -10.04 16.47 9.79
N ASP A 77 -8.83 15.89 9.81
CA ASP A 77 -7.67 16.41 9.06
C ASP A 77 -7.53 15.82 7.64
N GLY A 78 -8.36 14.82 7.30
CA GLY A 78 -8.40 14.18 5.99
C GLY A 78 -7.27 13.19 5.73
N ARG A 79 -6.52 12.80 6.78
CA ARG A 79 -5.34 11.93 6.64
C ARG A 79 -5.58 10.51 7.11
N GLN A 80 -6.79 10.17 7.54
CA GLN A 80 -7.10 8.93 8.27
C GLN A 80 -6.80 7.63 7.48
N ASN A 81 -6.63 7.71 6.15
CA ASN A 81 -6.24 6.59 5.29
C ASN A 81 -5.01 6.89 4.41
N LEU A 82 -4.26 7.94 4.73
CA LEU A 82 -3.06 8.30 3.99
C LEU A 82 -1.82 7.75 4.69
N GLN A 83 -0.89 7.21 3.92
CA GLN A 83 0.44 6.85 4.40
C GLN A 83 1.53 7.59 3.62
N PRO A 84 2.65 7.95 4.27
CA PRO A 84 3.82 8.48 3.58
C PRO A 84 4.30 7.53 2.47
N LEU A 85 4.64 8.09 1.30
CA LEU A 85 5.14 7.32 0.15
C LEU A 85 6.35 6.43 0.50
N GLY A 86 7.23 6.91 1.37
CA GLY A 86 8.39 6.13 1.83
C GLY A 86 8.04 4.89 2.66
N LEU A 87 6.88 4.85 3.31
CA LEU A 87 6.37 3.64 3.98
C LEU A 87 5.63 2.73 2.99
N ALA A 88 4.95 3.32 2.00
CA ALA A 88 4.30 2.57 0.93
C ALA A 88 5.28 1.79 0.05
N GLY A 89 6.59 2.07 0.09
CA GLY A 89 7.62 1.29 -0.62
C GLY A 89 8.38 0.28 0.26
N GLN A 90 8.05 0.17 1.56
CA GLN A 90 8.77 -0.73 2.46
C GLN A 90 8.33 -2.17 2.28
N VAL A 91 9.31 -3.07 2.19
CA VAL A 91 9.10 -4.52 2.26
C VAL A 91 9.21 -4.94 3.72
N ALA A 92 8.15 -5.54 4.25
CA ALA A 92 8.26 -6.27 5.50
C ALA A 92 8.69 -7.71 5.20
N HIS A 93 9.78 -8.16 5.83
CA HIS A 93 10.16 -9.56 5.80
C HIS A 93 9.56 -10.27 7.01
N VAL A 94 8.89 -11.39 6.78
CA VAL A 94 8.33 -12.25 7.81
C VAL A 94 8.92 -13.65 7.62
N THR A 95 9.17 -14.33 8.72
CA THR A 95 9.72 -15.69 8.73
C THR A 95 8.68 -16.64 9.32
N LEU A 96 8.41 -17.76 8.64
CA LEU A 96 7.59 -18.85 9.20
C LEU A 96 8.49 -20.05 9.52
N ALA A 97 8.28 -20.63 10.70
CA ALA A 97 9.01 -21.80 11.16
C ALA A 97 8.04 -22.95 11.50
N PRO A 98 8.49 -24.22 11.44
CA PRO A 98 7.67 -25.35 11.83
C PRO A 98 7.16 -25.23 13.27
N VAL A 99 5.91 -25.67 13.49
CA VAL A 99 5.33 -25.71 14.83
C VAL A 99 6.10 -26.70 15.71
N GLY A 100 6.62 -26.24 16.84
CA GLY A 100 7.23 -27.10 17.87
C GLY A 100 8.63 -27.65 17.57
N ALA A 101 9.31 -27.20 16.50
CA ALA A 101 10.66 -27.66 16.15
C ALA A 101 11.71 -26.54 16.15
N ALA A 102 12.98 -26.91 16.34
CA ALA A 102 14.12 -26.01 16.19
C ALA A 102 14.61 -25.95 14.73
N ALA A 103 14.75 -24.72 14.21
CA ALA A 103 15.43 -24.29 12.97
C ALA A 103 15.60 -25.32 11.84
N SER A 104 14.57 -25.50 11.01
CA SER A 104 14.74 -25.82 9.59
C SER A 104 15.01 -24.55 8.79
N THR A 105 15.38 -24.65 7.51
CA THR A 105 15.32 -23.49 6.59
C THR A 105 13.92 -22.91 6.67
N PRO A 106 13.75 -21.65 7.09
CA PRO A 106 12.41 -21.13 7.31
C PRO A 106 11.80 -20.68 5.99
N THR A 107 10.48 -20.70 5.92
CA THR A 107 9.74 -20.04 4.86
C THR A 107 9.94 -18.54 5.01
N SER A 108 10.43 -17.89 3.96
CA SER A 108 10.56 -16.43 3.91
C SER A 108 9.35 -15.84 3.23
N VAL A 109 8.86 -14.73 3.77
CA VAL A 109 7.72 -14.00 3.23
C VAL A 109 8.11 -12.54 3.09
N SER A 110 7.88 -11.98 1.90
CA SER A 110 8.02 -10.55 1.62
C SER A 110 6.63 -9.96 1.41
N LEU A 111 6.32 -8.91 2.16
CA LEU A 111 5.08 -8.16 2.02
C LEU A 111 5.41 -6.77 1.48
N PHE A 112 4.97 -6.51 0.24
CA PHE A 112 5.11 -5.25 -0.46
C PHE A 112 3.87 -4.39 -0.20
N ASP A 113 4.08 -3.21 0.37
CA ASP A 113 3.04 -2.21 0.49
C ASP A 113 2.83 -1.55 -0.91
N GLN A 114 1.58 -1.35 -1.32
CA GLN A 114 1.23 -0.59 -2.53
C GLN A 114 0.07 0.37 -2.25
N GLY A 115 -0.06 0.85 -1.01
CA GLY A 115 -1.19 1.67 -0.59
C GLY A 115 -2.33 0.84 -0.03
N LEU A 116 -3.49 0.89 -0.70
CA LEU A 116 -4.71 0.21 -0.23
C LEU A 116 -4.67 -1.32 -0.36
N VAL A 117 -3.74 -1.85 -1.17
CA VAL A 117 -3.55 -3.27 -1.42
C VAL A 117 -2.09 -3.60 -1.13
N GLN A 118 -1.83 -4.79 -0.61
CA GLN A 118 -0.48 -5.34 -0.52
C GLN A 118 -0.33 -6.57 -1.39
N ILE A 119 0.91 -6.78 -1.84
CA ILE A 119 1.34 -8.02 -2.48
C ILE A 119 2.18 -8.77 -1.47
N LEU A 120 1.81 -10.01 -1.21
CA LEU A 120 2.59 -10.95 -0.42
C LEU A 120 3.20 -11.98 -1.36
N GLN A 121 4.48 -12.24 -1.18
CA GLN A 121 5.18 -13.36 -1.83
C GLN A 121 5.87 -14.21 -0.76
N ALA A 122 5.56 -15.50 -0.72
CA ALA A 122 6.17 -16.47 0.18
C ALA A 122 6.99 -17.50 -0.61
N ALA A 123 8.23 -17.73 -0.17
CA ALA A 123 9.04 -18.88 -0.58
C ALA A 123 8.89 -19.98 0.47
N ALA A 124 7.83 -20.78 0.33
CA ALA A 124 7.52 -21.87 1.24
C ALA A 124 8.54 -23.00 1.08
N THR A 125 9.10 -23.48 2.20
CA THR A 125 10.06 -24.59 2.22
C THR A 125 9.88 -25.47 3.45
N GLY A 126 10.45 -26.68 3.42
CA GLY A 126 10.39 -27.61 4.56
C GLY A 126 9.00 -28.21 4.80
N LEU A 127 8.18 -28.28 3.75
CA LEU A 127 6.85 -28.89 3.76
C LEU A 127 6.90 -30.30 3.15
N VAL A 128 5.83 -31.07 3.30
CA VAL A 128 5.74 -32.40 2.68
C VAL A 128 5.66 -32.22 1.15
N PRO A 129 6.44 -32.98 0.35
CA PRO A 129 6.38 -32.92 -1.11
C PRO A 129 4.99 -33.22 -1.69
N GLU A 130 4.68 -32.61 -2.83
CA GLU A 130 3.46 -32.88 -3.63
C GLU A 130 2.14 -32.80 -2.84
N THR A 131 2.12 -32.00 -1.78
CA THR A 131 1.02 -31.94 -0.81
C THR A 131 0.34 -30.57 -0.88
N PRO A 132 -1.01 -30.51 -0.84
CA PRO A 132 -1.76 -29.25 -0.84
C PRO A 132 -1.67 -28.55 0.52
N TYR A 133 -1.51 -27.23 0.47
CA TYR A 133 -1.43 -26.34 1.62
C TYR A 133 -2.19 -25.03 1.36
N VAL A 134 -2.43 -24.30 2.44
CA VAL A 134 -2.99 -22.95 2.44
C VAL A 134 -2.08 -22.03 3.23
N LEU A 135 -1.69 -20.91 2.63
CA LEU A 135 -1.18 -19.75 3.35
C LEU A 135 -2.38 -18.98 3.90
N ALA A 136 -2.39 -18.72 5.21
CA ALA A 136 -3.53 -18.10 5.88
C ALA A 136 -3.10 -17.09 6.96
N LEU A 137 -4.07 -16.30 7.43
CA LEU A 137 -3.98 -15.49 8.63
C LEU A 137 -4.70 -16.19 9.79
N ALA A 138 -4.00 -16.40 10.90
CA ALA A 138 -4.53 -16.91 12.16
C ALA A 138 -4.78 -15.77 13.17
N GLU A 139 -5.72 -15.98 14.09
CA GLU A 139 -6.01 -15.02 15.17
C GLU A 139 -4.94 -14.99 16.26
N HIS A 140 -4.21 -16.09 16.45
CA HIS A 140 -3.23 -16.23 17.52
C HIS A 140 -1.81 -16.55 16.99
N PRO A 141 -0.76 -16.10 17.68
CA PRO A 141 0.63 -16.26 17.23
C PRO A 141 1.10 -17.72 17.17
N ASN A 142 0.47 -18.61 17.93
CA ASN A 142 0.72 -20.05 17.88
C ASN A 142 -0.03 -20.76 16.72
N GLY A 143 -0.68 -20.00 15.83
CA GLY A 143 -1.44 -20.51 14.71
C GLY A 143 -2.82 -21.08 15.04
N THR A 144 -3.32 -20.84 16.25
CA THR A 144 -4.68 -21.24 16.64
C THR A 144 -5.71 -20.15 16.36
N GLY A 145 -7.00 -20.51 16.48
CA GLY A 145 -8.13 -19.62 16.20
C GLY A 145 -8.66 -19.78 14.77
N ALA A 146 -9.55 -18.87 14.35
CA ALA A 146 -10.08 -18.90 13.00
C ALA A 146 -8.98 -18.61 11.96
N LEU A 147 -8.94 -19.43 10.91
CA LEU A 147 -8.03 -19.23 9.79
C LEU A 147 -8.75 -18.49 8.66
N GLN A 148 -8.13 -17.43 8.15
CA GLN A 148 -8.54 -16.75 6.93
C GLN A 148 -7.57 -17.13 5.81
N PRO A 149 -8.00 -17.95 4.81
CA PRO A 149 -7.17 -18.28 3.66
C PRO A 149 -6.74 -17.05 2.87
N LEU A 150 -5.47 -17.01 2.47
CA LEU A 150 -4.92 -16.02 1.55
C LEU A 150 -4.65 -16.61 0.17
N ALA A 151 -4.02 -17.79 0.13
CA ALA A 151 -3.70 -18.49 -1.11
C ALA A 151 -3.57 -19.99 -0.87
N ALA A 152 -4.05 -20.79 -1.82
CA ALA A 152 -3.81 -22.23 -1.88
C ALA A 152 -2.59 -22.52 -2.75
N PHE A 153 -1.83 -23.55 -2.40
CA PHE A 153 -0.70 -24.01 -3.21
C PHE A 153 -0.43 -25.50 -2.99
N THR A 154 0.27 -26.13 -3.93
CA THR A 154 0.80 -27.48 -3.80
C THR A 154 2.31 -27.42 -3.87
N THR A 155 2.98 -28.11 -2.97
CA THR A 155 4.44 -28.17 -2.96
C THR A 155 4.98 -28.97 -4.14
N ASN A 156 6.18 -28.63 -4.58
CA ASN A 156 6.93 -29.40 -5.57
C ASN A 156 7.56 -30.66 -4.91
N PRO A 157 8.26 -31.53 -5.67
CA PRO A 157 8.94 -32.71 -5.12
C PRO A 157 9.99 -32.43 -4.04
N ALA A 158 10.47 -31.19 -3.91
CA ALA A 158 11.39 -30.77 -2.86
C ALA A 158 10.67 -30.24 -1.60
N GLY A 159 9.33 -30.27 -1.55
CA GLY A 159 8.57 -29.74 -0.43
C GLY A 159 8.57 -28.20 -0.37
N ALA A 160 8.68 -27.55 -1.54
CA ALA A 160 8.76 -26.10 -1.66
C ALA A 160 7.74 -25.52 -2.66
N ALA A 161 7.41 -24.24 -2.51
CA ALA A 161 6.54 -23.51 -3.43
C ALA A 161 6.80 -22.00 -3.37
N ILE A 162 6.50 -21.29 -4.47
CA ILE A 162 6.31 -19.84 -4.44
C ILE A 162 4.81 -19.57 -4.38
N VAL A 163 4.40 -18.73 -3.44
CA VAL A 163 3.00 -18.44 -3.17
C VAL A 163 2.79 -16.94 -3.16
N ASP A 164 1.89 -16.47 -4.01
CA ASP A 164 1.53 -15.06 -4.10
C ASP A 164 0.11 -14.85 -3.57
N ALA A 165 -0.09 -13.77 -2.82
CA ALA A 165 -1.41 -13.33 -2.36
C ALA A 165 -1.54 -11.82 -2.44
N THR A 166 -2.75 -11.32 -2.68
CA THR A 166 -3.03 -9.88 -2.72
C THR A 166 -4.22 -9.51 -1.86
N GLY A 167 -4.14 -8.38 -1.15
CA GLY A 167 -5.23 -7.91 -0.29
C GLY A 167 -4.78 -6.96 0.82
N PRO A 168 -5.68 -6.58 1.74
CA PRO A 168 -5.38 -5.74 2.91
C PRO A 168 -4.71 -6.56 4.05
N ILE A 169 -3.54 -7.13 3.76
CA ILE A 169 -2.79 -8.07 4.62
C ILE A 169 -2.01 -7.36 5.75
N ARG A 170 -1.40 -6.19 5.50
CA ARG A 170 -0.46 -5.51 6.43
C ARG A 170 -1.13 -5.03 7.72
N GLN A 171 -2.31 -4.41 7.60
CA GLN A 171 -3.07 -3.88 8.75
C GLN A 171 -3.37 -4.98 9.77
N LEU A 172 -3.57 -6.20 9.27
CA LEU A 172 -3.80 -7.38 10.09
C LEU A 172 -2.49 -7.90 10.69
N VAL A 173 -1.37 -7.96 9.96
CA VAL A 173 -0.14 -8.60 10.48
C VAL A 173 0.61 -7.77 11.54
N ARG A 174 0.55 -6.43 11.47
CA ARG A 174 1.21 -5.54 12.45
C ARG A 174 0.26 -4.99 13.52
N GLY A 175 -1.05 -4.97 13.25
CA GLY A 175 -2.07 -4.36 14.10
C GLY A 175 -2.08 -2.84 13.94
N ASP A 176 -3.14 -2.32 13.35
CA ASP A 176 -3.49 -0.89 13.40
C ASP A 176 -4.62 -0.67 14.43
N ALA A 177 -4.83 0.58 14.86
CA ALA A 177 -5.68 0.96 16.01
C ALA A 177 -7.15 0.45 15.99
N THR A 178 -7.65 -0.09 14.87
CA THR A 178 -9.03 -0.53 14.69
C THR A 178 -9.19 -2.01 14.35
N ALA A 179 -8.11 -2.76 14.05
CA ALA A 179 -8.18 -4.17 13.66
C ALA A 179 -7.24 -5.05 14.50
N PRO A 180 -7.72 -6.20 15.01
CA PRO A 180 -6.90 -7.10 15.80
C PRO A 180 -5.75 -7.67 14.96
N ARG A 181 -4.57 -7.74 15.56
CA ARG A 181 -3.39 -8.34 14.93
C ARG A 181 -3.65 -9.82 14.61
N ARG A 182 -3.23 -10.24 13.43
CA ARG A 182 -3.26 -11.61 12.91
C ARG A 182 -1.84 -12.05 12.56
N TYR A 183 -1.66 -13.35 12.35
CA TYR A 183 -0.36 -13.98 12.19
C TYR A 183 -0.35 -14.87 10.97
N LEU A 184 0.71 -14.81 10.17
CA LEU A 184 0.84 -15.68 9.01
C LEU A 184 1.10 -17.13 9.45
N VAL A 185 0.42 -18.06 8.79
CA VAL A 185 0.57 -19.49 9.00
C VAL A 185 0.48 -20.26 7.69
N ILE A 186 1.05 -21.47 7.67
CA ILE A 186 0.79 -22.47 6.63
C ILE A 186 0.07 -23.65 7.28
N ALA A 187 -1.08 -24.01 6.72
CA ALA A 187 -1.88 -25.16 7.12
C ALA A 187 -1.99 -26.16 5.97
N GLU A 188 -2.05 -27.45 6.30
CA GLU A 188 -2.32 -28.51 5.31
C GLU A 188 -3.72 -28.36 4.70
N GLY A 189 -3.92 -28.83 3.48
CA GLY A 189 -5.24 -28.93 2.86
C GLY A 189 -5.60 -27.77 1.92
N THR A 190 -6.87 -27.41 1.88
CA THR A 190 -7.45 -26.45 0.92
C THR A 190 -8.14 -25.30 1.64
N PRO A 191 -8.44 -24.16 0.97
CA PRO A 191 -9.05 -23.01 1.62
C PRO A 191 -10.35 -23.31 2.36
N ASP A 192 -11.17 -24.21 1.82
CA ASP A 192 -12.46 -24.60 2.41
C ASP A 192 -12.32 -25.66 3.51
N ASN A 193 -11.19 -26.36 3.58
CA ASN A 193 -10.93 -27.44 4.53
C ASN A 193 -9.46 -27.43 4.95
N ALA A 194 -9.08 -26.40 5.70
CA ALA A 194 -7.76 -26.28 6.27
C ALA A 194 -7.57 -27.29 7.41
N GLY A 195 -6.54 -28.10 7.31
CA GLY A 195 -6.09 -29.06 8.30
C GLY A 195 -5.15 -28.40 9.35
N PRO A 196 -4.25 -29.18 9.97
CA PRO A 196 -3.37 -28.66 11.01
C PRO A 196 -2.43 -27.58 10.48
N VAL A 197 -2.17 -26.56 11.30
CA VAL A 197 -1.11 -25.58 11.06
C VAL A 197 0.25 -26.24 11.28
N VAL A 198 1.09 -26.18 10.26
CA VAL A 198 2.42 -26.81 10.25
C VAL A 198 3.55 -25.80 10.35
N GLN A 199 3.33 -24.54 9.94
CA GLN A 199 4.28 -23.46 10.13
C GLN A 199 3.59 -22.20 10.66
N VAL A 200 4.26 -21.50 11.57
CA VAL A 200 3.77 -20.27 12.20
C VAL A 200 4.76 -19.14 12.06
N GLN A 201 4.25 -17.92 11.97
CA GLN A 201 5.06 -16.71 12.02
C GLN A 201 5.85 -16.64 13.33
N ILE A 202 7.17 -16.53 13.19
CA ILE A 202 8.06 -16.22 14.31
C ILE A 202 8.36 -14.74 14.36
N ALA A 203 8.68 -14.23 15.54
CA ALA A 203 9.12 -12.84 15.70
C ALA A 203 10.37 -12.59 14.86
N ASP A 204 10.45 -11.43 14.21
CA ASP A 204 11.63 -11.03 13.46
C ASP A 204 12.85 -11.10 14.38
N ALA A 205 13.92 -11.75 13.91
CA ALA A 205 15.20 -11.66 14.60
C ALA A 205 15.56 -10.17 14.72
N PRO A 206 16.03 -9.68 15.88
CA PRO A 206 16.43 -8.29 16.01
C PRO A 206 17.45 -7.97 14.92
N THR A 207 17.11 -6.99 14.08
CA THR A 207 18.00 -6.47 13.05
C THR A 207 19.32 -6.09 13.69
N ARG A 208 20.42 -6.70 13.23
CA ARG A 208 21.77 -6.39 13.70
C ARG A 208 22.29 -5.13 13.04
#